data_AF-A0A954EGK9-F1
#
_entry.id   AF-A0A954EGK9-F1
#
_cell.length_a   1.000
_cell.length_b   1.000
_cell.length_c   1.000
_cell.angle_alpha   90.00
_cell.angle_beta   90.00
_cell.angle_gamma   90.00
#
_symmetry.space_group_name_H-M   'P 1'
#
loop_
_entity.id
_entity.type
_entity.pdbx_description
1 polymer ?
#
loop_
_entity_poly.entity_id
_entity_poly.type
_entity_poly.pdbx_seq_one_letter_code
_entity_poly.pdbx_strand_id
1 'polypeptide(L)' 'MRLPITFISRLLVVFFVLDSAVQASDADPLPSWNDTPTRSAIIEFVECAKSDGCIKWIPPEQRIVVFDNDGTLWAEQ' A
#
# COMPACT_ATOMS: atom_id res chain seq x y z
N MET A 1 -7.87 -29.04 -38.60
CA MET A 1 -6.73 -28.09 -38.58
C MET A 1 -6.09 -28.18 -37.19
N ARG A 2 -5.01 -28.95 -37.03
CA ARG A 2 -4.34 -29.13 -35.72
C ARG A 2 -3.32 -28.01 -35.56
N LEU A 3 -3.54 -27.10 -34.62
CA LEU A 3 -2.54 -26.08 -34.28
C LEU A 3 -1.25 -26.77 -33.79
N PRO A 4 -0.06 -26.36 -34.26
CA PRO A 4 1.17 -27.02 -33.89
C PRO A 4 1.46 -26.78 -32.41
N ILE A 5 1.92 -27.82 -31.71
CA ILE A 5 2.19 -27.83 -30.25
C ILE A 5 3.16 -26.68 -29.86
N THR A 6 4.04 -26.29 -30.77
CA THR A 6 4.96 -25.15 -30.61
C THR A 6 4.26 -23.79 -30.56
N PHE A 7 3.11 -23.63 -31.21
CA PHE A 7 2.30 -22.41 -31.16
C PHE A 7 1.59 -22.28 -29.81
N ILE A 8 1.04 -23.38 -29.30
CA ILE A 8 0.41 -23.44 -27.97
C ILE A 8 1.46 -23.19 -26.87
N SER A 9 2.65 -23.81 -26.98
CA SER A 9 3.75 -23.60 -26.04
C SER A 9 4.24 -22.15 -26.01
N ARG A 10 4.38 -21.49 -27.17
CA ARG A 10 4.76 -20.07 -27.24
C ARG A 10 3.69 -19.15 -26.64
N LEU A 11 2.41 -19.43 -26.87
CA LEU A 11 1.30 -18.69 -26.27
C LEU A 11 1.25 -18.84 -24.75
N LEU A 12 1.49 -20.05 -24.24
CA LEU A 12 1.54 -20.32 -22.79
C LEU A 12 2.74 -19.62 -22.11
N VAL A 13 3.90 -19.59 -22.77
CA VAL A 13 5.07 -18.85 -22.25
C VAL A 13 4.83 -17.34 -22.24
N VAL A 14 4.19 -16.78 -23.27
CA VAL A 14 3.82 -15.34 -23.30
C VAL A 14 2.78 -15.01 -22.22
N PHE A 15 1.79 -15.87 -22.00
CA PHE A 15 0.81 -15.69 -20.92
C PHE A 15 1.47 -15.70 -19.53
N PHE A 16 2.39 -16.63 -19.28
CA PHE A 16 3.07 -16.76 -17.99
C PHE A 16 3.98 -15.55 -17.67
N VAL A 17 4.60 -14.93 -18.69
CA VAL A 17 5.44 -13.74 -18.54
C VAL A 17 4.62 -12.47 -18.26
N LEU A 18 3.37 -12.40 -18.75
CA LEU A 18 2.47 -11.26 -18.48
C LEU A 18 1.91 -11.26 -17.05
N ASP A 19 1.70 -12.45 -16.45
CA ASP A 19 1.15 -12.60 -15.09
C ASP A 19 2.13 -12.09 -14.01
N SER A 20 3.44 -12.29 -14.23
CA SER A 20 4.50 -11.91 -13.27
C SER A 20 4.70 -10.40 -13.12
N ALA A 21 4.11 -9.58 -13.99
CA ALA A 21 4.23 -8.12 -13.94
C ALA A 21 3.19 -7.44 -13.02
N VAL A 22 2.21 -8.19 -12.51
CA VAL A 22 1.05 -7.65 -11.75
C VAL A 22 1.08 -8.15 -10.30
N GLN A 23 2.19 -7.95 -9.59
CA GLN A 23 2.28 -8.23 -8.16
C GLN A 23 3.06 -7.12 -7.44
N ALA A 24 2.55 -5.90 -7.54
CA ALA A 24 2.76 -4.92 -6.47
C ALA A 24 1.67 -5.22 -5.42
N SER A 25 1.99 -6.08 -4.44
CA SER A 25 1.13 -6.18 -3.26
C SER A 25 1.33 -4.88 -2.47
N ASP A 26 0.33 -4.00 -2.48
CA ASP A 26 0.29 -2.92 -1.51
C ASP A 26 0.12 -3.59 -0.14
N ALA A 27 1.23 -3.69 0.60
CA ALA A 27 1.21 -4.31 1.91
C ALA A 27 0.24 -3.53 2.79
N ASP A 28 -0.53 -4.21 3.65
CA ASP A 28 -1.36 -3.51 4.64
C ASP A 28 -0.48 -2.49 5.38
N PRO A 29 -0.79 -1.18 5.31
CA PRO A 29 0.09 -0.14 5.83
C PRO A 29 0.22 -0.19 7.35
N LEU A 30 -0.69 -0.86 8.07
CA LEU A 30 -0.72 -0.96 9.53
C LEU A 30 -1.09 -2.39 9.97
N PRO A 31 -0.24 -3.40 9.71
CA PRO A 31 -0.58 -4.81 9.86
C PRO A 31 -0.70 -5.27 11.33
N SER A 32 -0.17 -4.48 12.27
CA SER A 32 -0.28 -4.73 13.72
C SER A 32 -1.42 -3.96 14.39
N TRP A 33 -2.22 -3.22 13.61
CA TRP A 33 -3.36 -2.45 14.11
C TRP A 33 -4.66 -3.19 13.85
N ASN A 34 -5.52 -3.30 14.86
CA ASN A 34 -6.87 -3.82 14.69
C ASN A 34 -7.72 -2.89 13.82
N ASP A 35 -8.69 -3.47 13.10
CA ASP A 35 -9.68 -2.69 12.35
C ASP A 35 -10.59 -1.91 13.30
N THR A 36 -10.29 -0.63 13.43
CA THR A 36 -10.90 0.27 14.41
C THR A 36 -11.04 1.66 13.79
N PRO A 37 -11.97 2.50 14.28
CA PRO A 37 -12.12 3.87 13.80
C PRO A 37 -10.82 4.70 13.88
N THR A 38 -9.98 4.44 14.89
CA THR A 38 -8.67 5.11 15.04
C THR A 38 -7.71 4.74 13.91
N ARG A 39 -7.59 3.44 13.57
CA ARG A 39 -6.77 2.99 12.43
C ARG A 39 -7.23 3.66 11.13
N SER A 40 -8.54 3.66 10.87
CA SER A 40 -9.12 4.27 9.68
C SER A 40 -8.86 5.78 9.61
N ALA A 41 -9.00 6.50 10.72
CA ALA A 41 -8.74 7.93 10.78
C ALA A 41 -7.27 8.28 10.50
N ILE A 42 -6.31 7.46 10.96
CA ILE A 42 -4.89 7.63 10.67
C ILE A 42 -4.65 7.49 9.17
N ILE A 43 -5.19 6.44 8.54
CA ILE A 43 -5.03 6.19 7.10
C ILE A 43 -5.65 7.33 6.29
N GLU A 44 -6.90 7.70 6.56
CA GLU A 44 -7.60 8.78 5.86
C GLU A 44 -6.85 10.12 5.99
N PHE A 45 -6.34 10.43 7.19
CA PHE A 45 -5.55 11.64 7.41
C PHE A 45 -4.27 11.64 6.56
N VAL A 46 -3.52 10.53 6.55
CA VAL A 46 -2.26 10.43 5.79
C VAL A 46 -2.52 10.50 4.27
N GLU A 47 -3.58 9.87 3.77
CA GLU A 47 -3.97 9.92 2.36
C GLU A 47 -4.39 11.33 1.94
N CYS A 48 -5.25 11.98 2.73
CA CYS A 48 -5.67 13.34 2.48
C CYS A 48 -4.50 14.34 2.56
N ALA A 49 -3.60 14.20 3.53
CA ALA A 49 -2.44 15.08 3.69
C ALA A 49 -1.45 15.01 2.50
N LYS A 50 -1.45 13.90 1.75
CA LYS A 50 -0.57 13.68 0.59
C LYS A 50 -1.19 14.02 -0.75
N SER A 51 -2.50 14.22 -0.83
CA SER A 51 -3.25 14.28 -2.10
C SER A 51 -3.64 15.70 -2.47
N ASP A 52 -3.10 16.21 -3.58
CA ASP A 52 -3.46 17.52 -4.13
C ASP A 52 -4.98 17.57 -4.39
N GLY A 53 -5.66 18.55 -3.80
CA GLY A 53 -7.12 18.70 -3.89
C GLY A 53 -7.91 18.20 -2.67
N CYS A 54 -7.28 17.56 -1.68
CA CYS A 54 -7.92 17.37 -0.39
C CYS A 54 -7.96 18.69 0.40
N ILE A 55 -9.07 18.98 1.10
CA ILE A 55 -9.19 20.18 1.94
C ILE A 55 -8.13 20.26 3.05
N LYS A 56 -7.56 19.10 3.45
CA LYS A 56 -6.47 19.01 4.43
C LYS A 56 -5.14 18.60 3.78
N TRP A 57 -4.93 18.90 2.49
CA TRP A 57 -3.61 18.72 1.88
C TRP A 57 -2.55 19.53 2.64
N ILE A 58 -1.40 18.90 2.87
CA ILE A 58 -0.27 19.52 3.57
C ILE A 58 0.95 19.45 2.64
N PRO A 59 1.63 20.57 2.36
CA PRO A 59 2.85 20.54 1.55
C PRO A 59 3.91 19.66 2.22
N PRO A 60 4.72 18.90 1.47
CA PRO A 60 5.65 17.92 2.03
C PRO A 60 6.53 18.44 3.17
N GLU A 61 7.03 19.67 3.06
CA GLU A 61 7.90 20.32 4.04
C GLU A 61 7.20 20.64 5.37
N GLN A 62 5.87 20.60 5.43
CA GLN A 62 5.07 20.85 6.64
C GLN A 62 4.50 19.57 7.25
N ARG A 63 4.77 18.38 6.69
CA ARG A 63 4.26 17.09 7.19
C ARG A 63 5.06 16.60 8.41
N ILE A 64 4.98 17.36 9.51
CA ILE A 64 5.66 17.07 10.78
C ILE A 64 4.64 16.57 11.79
N VAL A 65 4.94 15.43 12.44
CA VAL A 65 4.15 14.85 13.53
C VAL A 65 5.03 14.65 14.75
N VAL A 66 4.44 14.80 15.94
CA VAL A 66 5.13 14.61 17.23
C VAL A 66 4.44 13.49 17.99
N PHE A 67 5.24 12.65 18.62
CA PHE A 67 4.78 11.60 19.53
C PHE A 67 5.41 11.85 20.90
N ASP A 68 4.66 11.58 21.95
CA ASP A 68 5.26 11.43 23.27
C ASP A 68 6.13 10.17 23.32
N ASN A 69 7.03 10.07 24.30
CA ASN A 69 7.96 8.95 24.42
C ASN A 69 7.41 7.86 25.37
N ASP A 70 7.53 8.10 26.68
CA ASP A 70 7.20 7.12 27.73
C ASP A 70 5.69 6.88 27.75
N GLY A 71 5.27 5.62 27.82
CA GLY A 71 3.86 5.23 27.77
C GLY A 71 3.22 5.30 26.37
N THR A 72 3.92 5.83 25.36
CA THR A 72 3.43 5.91 23.96
C THR A 72 4.24 5.03 23.01
N LEU A 73 5.55 5.25 22.91
CA LEU A 73 6.43 4.46 22.04
C LEU A 73 6.95 3.20 22.72
N TRP A 74 6.98 3.20 24.05
CA TRP A 74 7.45 2.12 24.90
C TRP A 74 6.78 2.20 26.27
N ALA A 75 6.82 1.10 27.02
CA ALA A 75 6.28 1.07 28.38
C ALA A 75 7.06 2.01 29.29
N GLU A 76 6.34 2.66 30.21
CA GLU A 76 6.95 3.44 31.29
C GLU A 76 7.87 2.53 32.14
N GLN A 77 9.00 3.08 32.60
CA GLN A 77 9.99 2.41 33.44
C GLN A 77 9.56 2.40 34.92
#